data_AF-A0A2P5A474-F1
#
_entry.id   AF-A0A2P5A474-F1
#
_cell.length_a   1.000
_cell.length_b   1.000
_cell.length_c   1.000
_cell.angle_alpha   90.00
_cell.angle_beta   90.00
_cell.angle_gamma   90.00
#
_symmetry.space_group_name_H-M   'P 1'
#
loop_
_entity.id
_entity.type
_entity.pdbx_description
1 polymer ?
#
loop_
_entity_poly.entity_id
_entity_poly.type
_entity_poly.pdbx_seq_one_letter_code
_entity_poly.pdbx_strand_id
1 'polypeptide(L)'
;MKPNPTCKNTDNDTVDIDNVMNGTIADYETDDEEEFKYLFVCLDALLEGWSHCRPVVCTIGYHQHQVIDGFVKFVVHVANKTYSCRKWELDLIPCSHTYLVINRFNLSFYSNVSSFFFNKTLVSTYDGLVHPVGNKSE
;
A
#
# COMPACT_ATOMS: atom_id res chain seq x y z
N MET A 1 15.00 -25.68 0.09
CA MET A 1 13.62 -25.56 -0.42
C MET A 1 12.67 -25.46 0.76
N LYS A 2 11.93 -24.36 0.86
CA LYS A 2 10.76 -24.22 1.75
C LYS A 2 9.55 -23.91 0.84
N PRO A 3 8.33 -24.36 1.18
CA PRO A 3 7.20 -24.35 0.25
C PRO A 3 6.63 -22.93 0.06
N ASN A 4 6.04 -22.74 -1.10
CA ASN A 4 5.35 -21.54 -1.58
C ASN A 4 3.95 -21.42 -0.93
N PRO A 5 3.48 -20.24 -0.50
CA PRO A 5 2.05 -20.01 -0.34
C PRO A 5 1.47 -19.60 -1.70
N THR A 6 0.94 -20.56 -2.45
CA THR A 6 0.14 -20.28 -3.64
C THR A 6 -1.23 -19.79 -3.20
N CYS A 7 -1.57 -18.53 -3.50
CA CYS A 7 -2.96 -18.09 -3.53
C CYS A 7 -3.62 -18.76 -4.75
N LYS A 8 -4.56 -19.67 -4.51
CA LYS A 8 -5.40 -20.24 -5.56
C LYS A 8 -6.68 -19.41 -5.60
N ASN A 9 -6.81 -18.56 -6.61
CA ASN A 9 -8.11 -18.03 -7.02
C ASN A 9 -8.67 -18.95 -8.10
N THR A 10 -9.81 -19.57 -7.82
CA THR A 10 -10.61 -20.35 -8.76
C THR A 10 -11.64 -19.43 -9.42
N ASP A 11 -11.58 -19.33 -10.77
CA ASP A 11 -12.64 -19.20 -11.80
C ASP A 11 -14.03 -18.66 -11.34
N ASN A 12 -14.73 -17.69 -11.93
CA ASN A 12 -14.74 -17.03 -13.24
C ASN A 12 -15.52 -15.69 -13.10
N ASP A 13 -15.14 -14.65 -13.85
CA ASP A 13 -16.01 -13.91 -14.81
C ASP A 13 -15.41 -12.53 -15.18
N THR A 14 -15.01 -12.46 -16.45
CA THR A 14 -14.69 -11.31 -17.32
C THR A 14 -14.00 -10.08 -16.72
N VAL A 15 -12.69 -10.14 -16.86
CA VAL A 15 -11.74 -9.03 -16.95
C VAL A 15 -11.94 -8.27 -18.27
N ASP A 16 -12.05 -6.94 -18.21
CA ASP A 16 -11.54 -6.06 -19.27
C ASP A 16 -10.56 -5.05 -18.62
N ILE A 17 -9.32 -5.54 -18.41
CA ILE A 17 -8.22 -4.91 -17.65
C ILE A 17 -7.24 -4.21 -18.61
N ASP A 18 -7.60 -4.00 -19.87
CA ASP A 18 -6.64 -3.67 -20.92
C ASP A 18 -5.96 -2.29 -20.83
N ASN A 19 -6.12 -1.52 -19.74
CA ASN A 19 -5.27 -0.36 -19.46
C ASN A 19 -4.89 -0.12 -17.99
N VAL A 20 -5.00 -1.11 -17.09
CA VAL A 20 -4.52 -0.92 -15.71
C VAL A 20 -2.99 -1.00 -15.67
N MET A 21 -2.35 0.14 -15.41
CA MET A 21 -0.91 0.25 -15.19
C MET A 21 -0.44 -0.81 -14.19
N ASN A 22 0.40 -1.73 -14.67
CA ASN A 22 0.93 -2.87 -13.91
C ASN A 22 1.42 -2.48 -12.50
N GLY A 23 0.76 -3.00 -11.46
CA GLY A 23 1.31 -3.06 -10.11
C GLY A 23 0.37 -2.72 -8.96
N THR A 24 -0.82 -2.17 -9.19
CA THR A 24 -1.79 -1.89 -8.12
C THR A 24 -3.12 -2.53 -8.46
N ILE A 25 -3.51 -3.59 -7.76
CA ILE A 25 -4.90 -4.11 -7.81
C ILE A 25 -5.70 -3.20 -6.88
N ALA A 26 -6.47 -2.29 -7.46
CA ALA A 26 -7.54 -1.58 -6.78
C ALA A 26 -8.84 -1.93 -7.48
N ASP A 27 -9.79 -2.51 -6.75
CA ASP A 27 -11.08 -2.96 -7.28
C ASP A 27 -12.20 -2.35 -6.44
N TYR A 28 -13.38 -2.12 -7.00
CA TYR A 28 -14.48 -1.54 -6.24
C TYR A 28 -15.79 -2.28 -6.49
N GLU A 29 -16.62 -2.36 -5.44
CA GLU A 29 -17.93 -2.98 -5.49
C GLU A 29 -19.01 -1.89 -5.40
N THR A 30 -20.11 -2.09 -6.13
CA THR A 30 -21.33 -1.28 -6.03
C THR A 30 -22.50 -2.13 -5.51
N ASP A 31 -23.53 -1.49 -4.96
CA ASP A 31 -24.77 -2.19 -4.58
C ASP A 31 -25.75 -2.36 -5.75
N ASP A 32 -26.95 -2.87 -5.46
CA ASP A 32 -28.01 -3.11 -6.44
C ASP A 32 -28.57 -1.80 -7.06
N GLU A 33 -28.27 -0.64 -6.47
CA GLU A 33 -28.63 0.70 -6.94
C GLU A 33 -27.48 1.38 -7.69
N GLU A 34 -26.40 0.63 -8.00
CA GLU A 34 -25.15 1.13 -8.58
C GLU A 34 -24.43 2.17 -7.70
N GLU A 35 -24.74 2.23 -6.40
CA GLU A 35 -24.04 3.11 -5.46
C GLU A 35 -22.72 2.47 -5.00
N PHE A 36 -21.71 3.31 -4.74
CA PHE A 36 -20.40 2.83 -4.31
C PHE A 36 -20.49 2.13 -2.94
N LYS A 37 -20.00 0.89 -2.87
CA LYS A 37 -20.02 0.06 -1.66
C LYS A 37 -18.64 0.02 -1.00
N TYR A 38 -17.62 -0.53 -1.68
CA TYR A 38 -16.27 -0.67 -1.11
C TYR A 38 -15.17 -0.54 -2.17
N LEU A 39 -13.97 -0.11 -1.74
CA LEU A 39 -12.74 -0.15 -2.52
C LEU A 39 -11.76 -1.15 -1.88
N PHE A 40 -11.36 -2.15 -2.64
CA PHE A 40 -10.27 -3.07 -2.33
C PHE A 40 -8.94 -2.46 -2.79
N VAL A 41 -7.92 -2.54 -1.92
CA VAL A 41 -6.55 -2.14 -2.25
C VAL A 41 -5.61 -3.29 -1.92
N CYS A 42 -4.96 -3.86 -2.94
CA CYS A 42 -3.99 -4.93 -2.76
C CYS A 42 -2.61 -4.36 -2.40
N LEU A 43 -2.25 -4.44 -1.12
CA LEU A 43 -0.93 -4.02 -0.64
C LEU A 43 0.20 -4.93 -1.14
N ASP A 44 -0.08 -6.20 -1.45
CA ASP A 44 0.96 -7.13 -1.87
C ASP A 44 1.51 -6.80 -3.26
N ALA A 45 0.65 -6.35 -4.19
CA ALA A 45 1.07 -5.88 -5.50
C ALA A 45 2.02 -4.67 -5.40
N LEU A 46 1.76 -3.77 -4.45
CA LEU A 46 2.64 -2.65 -4.12
C LEU A 46 4.02 -3.13 -3.63
N LEU A 47 4.06 -4.17 -2.79
CA LEU A 47 5.29 -4.75 -2.27
C LEU A 47 6.12 -5.44 -3.36
N GLU A 48 5.47 -6.18 -4.26
CA GLU A 48 6.12 -6.83 -5.40
C GLU A 48 6.86 -5.81 -6.28
N GLY A 49 6.24 -4.64 -6.51
CA GLY A 49 6.84 -3.54 -7.26
C GLY A 49 8.12 -2.96 -6.63
N TRP A 50 8.32 -3.15 -5.31
CA TRP A 50 9.51 -2.62 -4.60
C TRP A 50 10.64 -3.63 -4.44
N SER A 51 10.45 -4.87 -4.87
CA SER A 51 11.50 -5.90 -4.87
C SER A 51 12.74 -5.50 -5.68
N HIS A 52 12.59 -4.58 -6.63
CA HIS A 52 13.67 -4.05 -7.47
C HIS A 52 14.40 -2.85 -6.85
N CYS A 53 13.87 -2.25 -5.78
CA CYS A 53 14.54 -1.14 -5.09
C CYS A 53 15.75 -1.66 -4.30
N ARG A 54 16.97 -1.20 -4.65
CA ARG A 54 18.23 -1.59 -3.96
C ARG A 54 19.03 -0.41 -3.39
N PRO A 55 18.46 0.45 -2.54
CA PRO A 55 19.20 1.48 -1.85
C PRO A 55 20.09 0.92 -0.72
N VAL A 56 21.07 1.72 -0.31
CA VAL A 56 21.96 1.37 0.81
C VAL A 56 21.30 1.78 2.13
N VAL A 57 21.19 0.84 3.08
CA VAL A 57 20.61 1.09 4.40
C VAL A 57 21.70 1.07 5.48
N CYS A 58 21.85 2.19 6.19
CA CYS A 58 22.78 2.34 7.30
C CYS A 58 22.01 2.68 8.59
N THR A 59 22.30 2.00 9.69
CA THR A 59 21.77 2.40 11.01
C THR A 59 22.55 3.59 11.53
N ILE A 60 21.86 4.68 11.86
CA ILE A 60 22.46 5.94 12.33
C ILE A 60 22.11 6.28 13.79
N GLY A 61 21.19 5.54 14.40
CA GLY A 61 20.75 5.74 15.78
C GLY A 61 19.73 4.69 16.22
N TYR A 62 19.21 4.81 17.45
CA TYR A 62 18.19 3.89 17.97
C TYR A 62 16.88 4.01 17.18
N HIS A 63 16.49 2.95 16.46
CA HIS A 63 15.37 2.94 15.50
C HIS A 63 15.47 3.98 14.38
N GLN A 64 16.67 4.47 14.08
CA GLN A 64 16.92 5.45 13.02
C GLN A 64 17.81 4.85 11.94
N HIS A 65 17.33 4.90 10.70
CA HIS A 65 18.02 4.32 9.56
C HIS A 65 18.11 5.33 8.42
N GLN A 66 19.30 5.47 7.85
CA GLN A 66 19.52 6.23 6.64
C GLN A 66 19.40 5.31 5.43
N VAL A 67 18.63 5.72 4.44
CA VAL A 67 18.46 5.05 3.14
C VAL A 67 19.07 5.95 2.07
N ILE A 68 19.99 5.42 1.26
CA ILE A 68 20.60 6.14 0.14
C ILE A 68 20.01 5.61 -1.15
N ASP A 69 19.21 6.44 -1.82
CA ASP A 69 18.60 6.14 -3.11
C ASP A 69 19.15 7.10 -4.17
N GLY A 70 19.97 6.55 -5.07
CA GLY A 70 20.82 7.36 -5.95
C GLY A 70 21.77 8.26 -5.17
N PHE A 71 21.62 9.58 -5.35
CA PHE A 71 22.41 10.60 -4.66
C PHE A 71 21.66 11.25 -3.48
N VAL A 72 20.44 10.81 -3.20
CA VAL A 72 19.58 11.38 -2.16
C VAL A 72 19.61 10.49 -0.92
N LYS A 73 19.64 11.14 0.24
CA LYS A 73 19.61 10.47 1.55
C LYS A 73 18.26 10.70 2.20
N PHE A 74 17.65 9.61 2.67
CA PHE A 74 16.43 9.63 3.45
C PHE A 74 16.70 9.11 4.86
N VAL A 75 15.97 9.61 5.84
CA VAL A 75 16.01 9.13 7.23
C VAL A 75 14.65 8.54 7.56
N VAL A 76 14.67 7.32 8.09
CA VAL A 76 13.53 6.51 8.49
C VAL A 76 13.60 6.31 9.99
N HIS A 77 12.57 6.77 10.71
CA HIS A 77 12.35 6.52 12.13
C HIS A 77 11.20 5.52 12.27
N VAL A 78 11.55 4.24 12.39
CA VAL A 78 10.52 3.18 12.34
C VAL A 78 9.57 3.25 13.53
N ALA A 79 10.11 3.48 14.75
CA ALA A 79 9.31 3.53 15.96
C ALA A 79 8.26 4.65 15.96
N ASN A 80 8.63 5.82 15.42
CA ASN A 80 7.75 6.99 15.39
C ASN A 80 6.88 7.03 14.13
N LYS A 81 7.08 6.09 13.19
CA LYS A 81 6.50 6.12 11.84
C LYS A 81 6.71 7.48 11.15
N THR A 82 7.91 8.05 11.28
CA THR A 82 8.29 9.30 10.61
C THR A 82 9.40 9.07 9.60
N TYR A 83 9.29 9.73 8.44
CA TYR A 83 10.11 9.43 7.27
C TYR A 83 10.42 10.72 6.52
N SER A 84 11.69 10.98 6.21
CA SER A 84 12.08 12.23 5.55
C SER A 84 11.59 12.35 4.11
N CYS A 85 11.17 11.24 3.49
CA CYS A 85 10.51 11.24 2.19
C CYS A 85 9.09 11.82 2.26
N ARG A 86 8.50 11.95 3.46
CA ARG A 86 7.12 12.44 3.76
C ARG A 86 5.97 11.71 3.06
N LYS A 87 6.26 10.75 2.18
CA LYS A 87 5.27 9.90 1.51
C LYS A 87 4.30 9.25 2.49
N TRP A 88 4.82 8.73 3.60
CA TRP A 88 3.98 8.17 4.66
C TRP A 88 2.97 9.15 5.27
N GLU A 89 3.35 10.42 5.48
CA GLU A 89 2.48 11.42 6.08
C GLU A 89 1.27 11.73 5.18
N LEU A 90 1.45 11.56 3.86
CA LEU A 90 0.43 11.79 2.85
C LEU A 90 -0.37 10.53 2.52
N ASP A 91 0.34 9.43 2.29
CA ASP A 91 -0.21 8.21 1.72
C ASP A 91 -0.69 7.23 2.79
N LEU A 92 -0.28 7.43 4.06
CA LEU A 92 -0.57 6.54 5.20
C LEU A 92 -0.12 5.07 4.99
N ILE A 93 0.72 4.84 3.96
CA ILE A 93 1.31 3.55 3.54
C ILE A 93 2.85 3.72 3.43
N PRO A 94 3.67 2.71 3.82
CA PRO A 94 5.13 2.88 3.89
C PRO A 94 5.64 2.95 2.47
N CYS A 95 6.47 3.94 2.12
CA CYS A 95 7.06 3.98 0.77
C CYS A 95 8.12 2.88 0.60
N SER A 96 8.65 2.75 -0.63
CA SER A 96 9.74 1.82 -0.94
C SER A 96 10.96 1.99 -0.01
N HIS A 97 11.36 3.22 0.34
CA HIS A 97 12.47 3.46 1.28
C HIS A 97 12.20 2.86 2.66
N THR A 98 10.97 3.01 3.16
CA THR A 98 10.56 2.47 4.45
C THR A 98 10.42 0.95 4.41
N TYR A 99 9.80 0.42 3.35
CA TYR A 99 9.64 -1.01 3.15
C TYR A 99 10.98 -1.74 3.26
N LEU A 100 12.05 -1.16 2.69
CA LEU A 100 13.37 -1.78 2.73
C LEU A 100 13.98 -1.80 4.13
N VAL A 101 13.75 -0.78 4.94
CA VAL A 101 14.14 -0.79 6.35
C VAL A 101 13.32 -1.86 7.09
N ILE A 102 11.99 -1.85 6.95
CA ILE A 102 11.10 -2.84 7.56
C ILE A 102 11.55 -4.27 7.22
N ASN A 103 11.78 -4.55 5.93
CA ASN A 103 12.19 -5.84 5.43
C ASN A 103 13.58 -6.24 5.95
N ARG A 104 14.56 -5.31 5.94
CA ARG A 104 15.92 -5.57 6.44
C ARG A 104 15.94 -5.94 7.92
N PHE A 105 15.03 -5.38 8.72
CA PHE A 105 14.95 -5.63 10.15
C PHE A 105 13.89 -6.67 10.52
N ASN A 106 13.33 -7.41 9.53
CA ASN A 106 12.27 -8.41 9.72
C ASN A 106 11.07 -7.88 10.52
N LEU A 107 10.72 -6.62 10.29
CA LEU A 107 9.54 -6.00 10.87
C LEU A 107 8.31 -6.29 9.98
N SER A 108 7.13 -6.29 10.58
CA SER A 108 5.88 -6.49 9.83
C SER A 108 5.53 -5.22 9.04
N PHE A 109 5.33 -5.36 7.73
CA PHE A 109 4.84 -4.26 6.89
C PHE A 109 3.46 -3.78 7.33
N TYR A 110 2.50 -4.70 7.55
CA TYR A 110 1.14 -4.37 7.97
C TYR A 110 1.07 -3.67 9.33
N SER A 111 1.98 -3.98 10.27
CA SER A 111 2.06 -3.26 11.55
C SER A 111 2.54 -1.82 11.38
N ASN A 112 3.25 -1.55 10.28
CA ASN A 112 3.67 -0.22 9.95
C ASN A 112 2.58 0.56 9.22
N VAL A 113 1.79 -0.05 8.31
CA VAL A 113 0.61 0.52 7.61
C VAL A 113 -0.39 1.19 8.57
N SER A 114 -1.04 2.28 8.13
CA SER A 114 -2.08 2.96 8.90
C SER A 114 -3.33 2.09 9.02
N SER A 115 -3.99 2.14 10.17
CA SER A 115 -5.26 1.43 10.38
C SER A 115 -6.36 1.88 9.43
N PHE A 116 -6.23 3.05 8.78
CA PHE A 116 -7.16 3.51 7.74
C PHE A 116 -7.38 2.45 6.64
N PHE A 117 -6.34 1.72 6.25
CA PHE A 117 -6.40 0.69 5.22
C PHE A 117 -6.79 -0.69 5.76
N PHE A 118 -7.20 -0.81 7.02
CA PHE A 118 -7.66 -2.10 7.55
C PHE A 118 -9.14 -2.28 7.26
N ASN A 119 -9.54 -3.51 6.92
CA ASN A 119 -10.91 -3.86 6.55
C ASN A 119 -11.96 -3.26 7.50
N LYS A 120 -11.72 -3.35 8.82
CA LYS A 120 -12.64 -2.78 9.82
C LYS A 120 -12.88 -1.27 9.63
N THR A 121 -11.84 -0.51 9.32
CA THR A 121 -11.92 0.95 9.15
C THR A 121 -12.45 1.31 7.77
N LEU A 122 -12.04 0.62 6.71
CA LEU A 122 -12.59 0.84 5.36
C LEU A 122 -14.09 0.57 5.36
N VAL A 123 -14.53 -0.60 5.84
CA VAL A 123 -15.95 -0.96 5.90
C VAL A 123 -16.73 0.06 6.72
N SER A 124 -16.22 0.50 7.88
CA SER A 124 -16.89 1.50 8.71
C SER A 124 -16.92 2.89 8.08
N THR A 125 -15.94 3.25 7.24
CA THR A 125 -15.88 4.55 6.56
C THR A 125 -16.91 4.63 5.45
N TYR A 126 -17.19 3.50 4.80
CA TYR A 126 -18.19 3.35 3.74
C TYR A 126 -19.54 2.81 4.23
N ASP A 127 -19.79 2.78 5.54
CA ASP A 127 -21.07 2.35 6.12
C ASP A 127 -22.21 3.37 5.87
N GLY A 128 -21.87 4.60 5.45
CA GLY A 128 -22.84 5.61 5.03
C GLY A 128 -22.99 5.69 3.51
N LEU A 129 -24.13 6.21 3.04
CA LEU A 129 -24.34 6.48 1.61
C LEU A 129 -23.24 7.40 1.07
N VAL A 130 -22.55 6.94 0.03
CA VAL A 130 -21.60 7.75 -0.75
C VAL A 130 -22.27 8.17 -2.03
N HIS A 131 -22.79 9.39 -2.06
CA HIS A 131 -23.39 9.91 -3.28
C HIS A 131 -22.32 10.18 -4.36
N PRO A 132 -22.55 9.76 -5.61
CA PRO A 132 -21.65 10.09 -6.71
C PRO A 132 -21.54 11.62 -6.84
N VAL A 133 -20.32 12.11 -7.03
CA VAL A 133 -20.12 13.51 -7.38
C VAL A 133 -20.71 13.69 -8.76
N GLY A 134 -21.81 14.43 -8.87
CA GLY A 134 -22.47 14.69 -10.13
C GLY A 134 -21.47 15.19 -11.18
N ASN A 135 -21.63 14.73 -12.43
CA ASN A 135 -20.80 15.20 -13.53
C ASN A 135 -20.79 16.73 -13.52
N LYS A 136 -19.60 17.33 -13.64
CA LYS A 136 -19.50 18.76 -13.98
C LYS A 136 -20.15 18.88 -15.35
N SER A 137 -21.40 19.33 -15.36
CA SER A 137 -22.15 19.63 -16.57
C SER A 137 -21.28 20.47 -17.51
N GLU A 138 -21.22 20.04 -18.77
CA GLU A 138 -20.58 20.72 -19.91
C GLU A 138 -20.95 22.21 -20.01
#